data_AF-A0AAW1QY76-F1
#
_entry.id   AF-A0AAW1QY76-F1
#
_cell.length_a   1.000
_cell.length_b   1.000
_cell.length_c   1.000
_cell.angle_alpha   90.00
_cell.angle_beta   90.00
_cell.angle_gamma   90.00
#
_symmetry.space_group_name_H-M   'P 1'
#
loop_
_entity.id
_entity.type
_entity.pdbx_description
1 polymer ?
#
loop_
_entity_poly.entity_id
_entity_poly.type
_entity_poly.pdbx_seq_one_letter_code
_entity_poly.pdbx_strand_id
1 'polypeptide(L)'
;MEGSLQLASNEASGREAEAVFDGRRAAALQRATKRLLNKAIKAPDLEAFCQKFPALPKRCQTALYDLTQQAMHQTRQFSEEEIADIFEELHVWNTLSDLDLKFSPARICASVEATQGQATAAVRQMQLHVKQKERQELEAILQQMRAEDEQLKEKLATRRAAHNAAAQQLQASLEVLQKVQQCTHSWYTHELATSKTQTSFLQSQLQLQAPV
;
A
#
# COMPACT_ATOMS: atom_id res chain seq x y z
N MET A 1 4.20 59.12 61.11
CA MET A 1 5.46 58.36 61.11
C MET A 1 5.11 56.93 60.79
N GLU A 2 5.68 56.43 59.69
CA GLU A 2 6.19 55.06 59.49
C GLU A 2 5.23 53.89 59.79
N GLY A 3 5.00 52.89 58.96
CA GLY A 3 5.55 52.40 57.69
C GLY A 3 4.82 51.06 57.44
N SER A 4 4.50 50.69 56.19
CA SER A 4 5.19 49.61 55.46
C SER A 4 5.21 48.25 56.21
N LEU A 5 4.68 47.12 55.74
CA LEU A 5 4.60 46.52 54.40
C LEU A 5 3.43 45.50 54.39
N GLN A 6 2.54 45.47 53.40
CA GLN A 6 2.70 44.77 52.11
C GLN A 6 3.17 43.30 52.22
N LEU A 7 2.19 42.38 52.30
CA LEU A 7 2.27 41.02 51.76
C LEU A 7 0.96 40.73 51.02
N ALA A 8 0.81 41.39 49.87
CA ALA A 8 -0.14 41.04 48.83
C ALA A 8 0.69 40.70 47.58
N SER A 9 1.08 39.44 47.44
CA SER A 9 1.83 38.83 46.32
C SER A 9 1.87 37.33 46.65
N ASN A 10 1.52 36.33 45.85
CA ASN A 10 1.40 36.18 44.42
C ASN A 10 0.55 34.91 44.18
N GLU A 11 -0.72 35.03 43.80
CA GLU A 11 -1.46 33.93 43.14
C GLU A 11 -2.19 34.45 41.89
N ALA A 12 -1.63 35.49 41.28
CA ALA A 12 -2.10 36.06 40.02
C ALA A 12 -0.99 35.97 38.95
N SER A 13 -0.42 34.78 38.74
CA SER A 13 0.52 34.53 37.65
C SER A 13 0.53 33.04 37.25
N GLY A 14 -0.65 32.56 36.86
CA GLY A 14 -0.83 31.21 36.29
C GLY A 14 -1.98 31.14 35.27
N ARG A 15 -2.54 32.29 34.88
CA ARG A 15 -3.54 32.42 33.80
C ARG A 15 -2.97 33.23 32.64
N GLU A 16 -1.71 32.96 32.30
CA GLU A 16 -1.17 33.43 31.03
C GLU A 16 -1.70 32.55 29.92
N ALA A 17 -2.74 33.06 29.26
CA ALA A 17 -3.05 32.80 27.86
C ALA A 17 -3.17 31.32 27.44
N GLU A 18 -4.09 30.58 28.06
CA GLU A 18 -4.97 29.73 27.24
C GLU A 18 -5.79 30.67 26.37
N ALA A 19 -5.19 31.14 25.30
CA ALA A 19 -5.90 31.86 24.27
C ALA A 19 -6.94 30.88 23.73
N VAL A 20 -8.19 31.13 24.14
CA VAL A 20 -9.41 30.59 23.56
C VAL A 20 -9.36 30.90 22.06
N PHE A 21 -8.72 30.01 21.31
CA PHE A 21 -8.64 30.01 19.85
C PHE A 21 -9.85 29.29 19.25
N ASP A 22 -10.85 28.95 20.07
CA ASP A 22 -12.09 28.29 19.69
C ASP A 22 -12.85 29.09 18.64
N GLY A 23 -12.70 28.65 17.39
CA GLY A 23 -13.67 28.91 16.34
C GLY A 23 -13.78 30.36 15.86
N ARG A 24 -12.71 31.16 15.86
CA ARG A 24 -12.79 32.52 15.29
C ARG A 24 -13.20 32.49 13.82
N ARG A 25 -12.59 31.60 13.02
CA ARG A 25 -12.95 31.41 11.60
C ARG A 25 -14.34 30.83 11.46
N ALA A 26 -14.67 29.84 12.29
CA ALA A 26 -16.00 29.24 12.34
C ALA A 26 -17.10 30.30 12.60
N ALA A 27 -16.94 31.10 13.65
CA ALA A 27 -17.85 32.18 13.99
C ALA A 27 -17.89 33.30 12.94
N ALA A 28 -16.77 33.57 12.25
CA ALA A 28 -16.76 34.51 11.14
C ALA A 28 -17.57 33.98 9.94
N LEU A 29 -17.38 32.71 9.58
CA LEU A 29 -18.14 32.05 8.52
C LEU A 29 -19.64 32.01 8.84
N GLN A 30 -20.01 31.57 10.04
CA GLN A 30 -21.41 31.53 10.47
C GLN A 30 -22.08 32.92 10.40
N ARG A 31 -21.37 33.96 10.85
CA ARG A 31 -21.86 35.35 10.74
C ARG A 31 -21.98 35.80 9.30
N ALA A 32 -21.05 35.42 8.42
CA ALA A 32 -21.10 35.75 7.00
C ALA A 32 -22.31 35.09 6.31
N THR A 33 -22.53 33.79 6.56
CA THR A 33 -23.68 33.03 6.05
C THR A 33 -24.98 33.65 6.50
N LYS A 34 -25.13 33.95 7.80
CA LYS A 34 -26.34 34.58 8.34
C LYS A 34 -26.60 35.96 7.72
N ARG A 35 -25.54 36.76 7.50
CA ARG A 35 -25.67 38.06 6.80
C ARG A 35 -26.08 37.88 5.35
N LEU A 36 -25.55 36.87 4.66
CA LEU A 36 -25.90 36.57 3.28
C LEU A 36 -27.37 36.18 3.16
N LEU A 37 -27.85 35.23 3.97
CA LEU A 37 -29.25 34.80 3.97
C LEU A 37 -30.21 35.94 4.26
N ASN A 38 -29.89 36.78 5.26
CA ASN A 38 -30.72 37.96 5.58
C ASN A 38 -30.77 38.99 4.45
N LYS A 39 -29.71 39.10 3.64
CA LYS A 39 -29.68 40.00 2.48
C LYS A 39 -30.39 39.39 1.26
N ALA A 40 -30.20 38.11 1.02
CA ALA A 40 -30.77 37.40 -0.13
C ALA A 40 -32.29 37.20 0.03
N ILE A 41 -32.73 36.83 1.23
CA ILE A 41 -34.13 36.55 1.57
C ILE A 41 -34.69 37.74 2.35
N LYS A 42 -34.62 38.94 1.74
CA LYS A 42 -35.22 40.14 2.30
C LYS A 42 -36.64 40.27 1.75
N ALA A 43 -37.62 40.19 2.64
CA ALA A 43 -39.01 40.38 2.25
C ALA A 43 -39.24 41.84 1.81
N PRO A 44 -40.05 42.06 0.76
CA PRO A 44 -40.40 43.41 0.33
C PRO A 44 -41.21 44.13 1.42
N ASP A 45 -41.13 45.44 1.44
CA ASP A 45 -42.06 46.28 2.16
C ASP A 45 -43.47 46.14 1.58
N LEU A 46 -44.48 46.30 2.44
CA LEU A 46 -45.89 46.14 2.04
C LEU A 46 -46.26 47.10 0.90
N GLU A 47 -45.74 48.32 0.92
CA GLU A 47 -46.03 49.33 -0.09
C GLU A 47 -45.47 48.92 -1.47
N ALA A 48 -44.18 48.56 -1.55
CA ALA A 48 -43.60 48.06 -2.79
C ALA A 48 -44.27 46.77 -3.28
N PHE A 49 -44.72 45.90 -2.37
CA PHE A 49 -45.48 44.70 -2.73
C PHE A 49 -46.83 45.07 -3.35
N CYS A 50 -47.61 45.95 -2.72
CA CYS A 50 -48.92 46.37 -3.22
C CYS A 50 -48.82 47.07 -4.58
N GLN A 51 -47.74 47.82 -4.84
CA GLN A 51 -47.47 48.43 -6.14
C GLN A 51 -47.33 47.40 -7.29
N LYS A 52 -46.96 46.16 -6.99
CA LYS A 52 -46.87 45.08 -7.99
C LYS A 52 -48.22 44.45 -8.30
N PHE A 53 -49.23 44.63 -7.44
CA PHE A 53 -50.55 44.05 -7.59
C PHE A 53 -51.69 45.07 -7.46
N PRO A 54 -51.67 46.19 -8.22
CA PRO A 54 -52.59 47.31 -8.02
C PRO A 54 -54.06 46.95 -8.32
N ALA A 55 -54.32 45.92 -9.14
CA ALA A 55 -55.66 45.47 -9.49
C ALA A 55 -56.35 44.64 -8.39
N LEU A 56 -55.61 44.17 -7.39
CA LEU A 56 -56.16 43.34 -6.32
C LEU A 56 -56.85 44.19 -5.24
N PRO A 57 -57.98 43.74 -4.67
CA PRO A 57 -58.55 44.37 -3.48
C PRO A 57 -57.55 44.37 -2.32
N LYS A 58 -57.54 45.44 -1.51
CA LYS A 58 -56.60 45.61 -0.39
C LYS A 58 -56.55 44.40 0.55
N ARG A 59 -57.70 43.80 0.87
CA ARG A 59 -57.77 42.59 1.72
C ARG A 59 -56.99 41.42 1.13
N CYS A 60 -57.08 41.23 -0.20
CA CYS A 60 -56.33 40.19 -0.91
C CYS A 60 -54.83 40.52 -0.98
N GLN A 61 -54.47 41.80 -1.17
CA GLN A 61 -53.06 42.22 -1.14
C GLN A 61 -52.42 41.93 0.23
N THR A 62 -53.11 42.25 1.33
CA THR A 62 -52.61 41.94 2.68
C THR A 62 -52.47 40.44 2.91
N ALA A 63 -53.49 39.64 2.56
CA ALA A 63 -53.41 38.19 2.73
C ALA A 63 -52.27 37.55 1.89
N LEU A 64 -52.07 38.01 0.65
CA LEU A 64 -50.95 37.56 -0.18
C LEU A 64 -49.60 38.02 0.35
N TYR A 65 -49.53 39.22 0.93
CA TYR A 65 -48.33 39.71 1.58
C TYR A 65 -47.97 38.84 2.80
N ASP A 66 -48.94 38.51 3.65
CA ASP A 66 -48.73 37.64 4.81
C ASP A 66 -48.24 36.25 4.39
N LEU A 67 -48.82 35.67 3.35
CA LEU A 67 -48.36 34.42 2.74
C LEU A 67 -46.93 34.54 2.21
N THR A 68 -46.59 35.66 1.59
CA THR A 68 -45.23 35.92 1.09
C THR A 68 -44.23 36.03 2.25
N GLN A 69 -44.59 36.71 3.33
CA GLN A 69 -43.76 36.78 4.55
C GLN A 69 -43.53 35.38 5.13
N GLN A 70 -44.58 34.56 5.22
CA GLN A 70 -44.48 33.19 5.69
C GLN A 70 -43.56 32.35 4.79
N ALA A 71 -43.71 32.44 3.46
CA ALA A 71 -42.87 31.71 2.51
C ALA A 71 -41.38 32.14 2.64
N MET A 72 -41.12 33.44 2.79
CA MET A 72 -39.75 33.96 2.98
C MET A 72 -39.14 33.50 4.32
N HIS A 73 -39.94 33.45 5.38
CA HIS A 73 -39.50 32.94 6.67
C HIS A 73 -39.13 31.44 6.60
N GLN A 74 -40.00 30.61 6.00
CA GLN A 74 -39.75 29.18 5.81
C GLN A 74 -38.52 28.95 4.93
N THR A 75 -38.39 29.68 3.82
CA THR A 75 -37.22 29.59 2.94
C THR A 75 -35.93 29.90 3.70
N ARG A 76 -35.95 30.89 4.60
CA ARG A 76 -34.80 31.21 5.44
C ARG A 76 -34.48 30.08 6.42
N GLN A 77 -35.48 29.54 7.12
CA GLN A 77 -35.27 28.44 8.07
C GLN A 77 -34.69 27.21 7.37
N PHE A 78 -35.30 26.75 6.28
CA PHE A 78 -34.78 25.61 5.52
C PHE A 78 -33.38 25.86 4.98
N SER A 79 -33.08 27.08 4.53
CA SER A 79 -31.72 27.41 4.08
C SER A 79 -30.70 27.40 5.23
N GLU A 80 -31.10 27.81 6.44
CA GLU A 80 -30.22 27.77 7.62
C GLU A 80 -29.95 26.33 8.06
N GLU A 81 -30.97 25.47 8.03
CA GLU A 81 -30.87 24.04 8.35
C GLU A 81 -30.00 23.31 7.32
N GLU A 82 -30.28 23.46 6.03
CA GLU A 82 -29.52 22.81 4.95
C GLU A 82 -28.03 23.20 4.99
N ILE A 83 -27.72 24.48 5.25
CA ILE A 83 -26.32 24.91 5.37
C ILE A 83 -25.65 24.32 6.61
N ALA A 84 -26.39 24.16 7.71
CA ALA A 84 -25.86 23.51 8.90
C ALA A 84 -25.52 22.04 8.62
N ASP A 85 -26.42 21.33 7.93
CA ASP A 85 -26.24 19.93 7.53
C ASP A 85 -25.02 19.78 6.60
N ILE A 86 -24.88 20.65 5.60
CA ILE A 86 -23.70 20.67 4.70
C ILE A 86 -22.41 20.92 5.48
N PHE A 87 -22.42 21.84 6.45
CA PHE A 87 -21.24 22.13 7.27
C PHE A 87 -20.85 20.96 8.18
N GLU A 88 -21.84 20.20 8.66
CA GLU A 88 -21.62 18.98 9.42
C GLU A 88 -21.06 17.85 8.54
N GLU A 89 -21.69 17.59 7.39
CA GLU A 89 -21.30 16.55 6.43
C GLU A 89 -19.87 16.76 5.93
N LEU A 90 -19.52 18.01 5.58
CA LEU A 90 -18.19 18.36 5.10
C LEU A 90 -17.18 18.61 6.22
N HIS A 91 -17.57 18.41 7.49
CA HIS A 91 -16.73 18.63 8.66
C HIS A 91 -16.02 19.99 8.65
N VAL A 92 -16.74 21.04 8.22
CA VAL A 92 -16.19 22.39 8.03
C VAL A 92 -15.71 22.95 9.36
N TRP A 93 -16.46 22.72 10.44
CA TRP A 93 -16.10 23.20 11.77
C TRP A 93 -14.78 22.62 12.28
N ASN A 94 -14.59 21.31 12.10
CA ASN A 94 -13.36 20.63 12.49
C ASN A 94 -12.18 21.17 11.67
N THR A 95 -12.36 21.30 10.36
CA THR A 95 -11.33 21.82 9.46
C THR A 95 -10.92 23.26 9.81
N LEU A 96 -11.89 24.12 10.13
CA LEU A 96 -11.61 25.51 10.53
C LEU A 96 -10.93 25.59 11.89
N SER A 97 -11.31 24.73 12.84
CA SER A 97 -10.67 24.61 14.15
C SER A 97 -9.21 24.17 14.00
N ASP A 98 -8.95 23.14 13.19
CA ASP A 98 -7.59 22.67 12.88
C ASP A 98 -6.72 23.76 12.26
N LEU A 99 -7.32 24.58 11.39
CA LEU A 99 -6.63 25.73 10.81
C LEU A 99 -6.33 26.80 11.86
N ASP A 100 -7.27 27.12 12.75
CA ASP A 100 -7.03 28.07 13.84
C ASP A 100 -5.91 27.58 14.79
N LEU A 101 -5.83 26.26 15.05
CA LEU A 101 -4.74 25.65 15.80
C LEU A 101 -3.39 25.75 15.07
N LYS A 102 -3.37 25.42 13.77
CA LYS A 102 -2.16 25.48 12.92
C LYS A 102 -1.61 26.90 12.77
N PHE A 103 -2.50 27.89 12.68
CA PHE A 103 -2.16 29.31 12.51
C PHE A 103 -2.24 30.11 13.81
N SER A 104 -2.11 29.45 14.96
CA SER A 104 -1.98 30.15 16.22
C SER A 104 -0.73 31.07 16.17
N PRO A 105 -0.82 32.33 16.63
CA PRO A 105 0.30 33.29 16.59
C PRO A 105 1.58 32.75 17.24
N ALA A 106 1.44 31.93 18.28
CA ALA A 106 2.54 31.22 18.93
C ALA A 106 3.29 30.28 17.98
N ARG A 107 2.61 29.64 17.01
CA ARG A 107 3.20 28.78 15.99
C ARG A 107 3.71 29.54 14.76
N ILE A 108 3.07 30.66 14.42
CA ILE A 108 3.51 31.49 13.28
C ILE A 108 4.88 32.13 13.58
N CYS A 109 5.11 32.64 14.79
CA CYS A 109 6.41 33.16 15.19
C CYS A 109 7.52 32.10 15.18
N ALA A 110 7.22 30.85 15.55
CA ALA A 110 8.17 29.73 15.47
C ALA A 110 8.40 29.21 14.04
N SER A 111 7.44 29.39 13.13
CA SER A 111 7.47 28.86 11.75
C SER A 111 8.26 29.74 10.77
N VAL A 112 8.26 31.06 10.99
CA VAL A 112 8.98 32.02 10.11
C VAL A 112 10.51 31.91 10.27
N GLU A 113 11.00 31.48 11.44
CA GLU A 113 12.44 31.21 11.64
C GLU A 113 12.90 29.86 11.07
N ALA A 114 11.97 28.93 10.83
CA ALA A 114 12.29 27.54 10.51
C ALA A 114 12.18 27.19 9.00
N THR A 115 11.65 28.11 8.20
CA THR A 115 11.16 27.82 6.84
C THR A 115 12.24 27.73 5.76
N GLN A 116 13.48 28.13 6.01
CA GLN A 116 14.58 27.93 5.04
C GLN A 116 15.34 26.60 5.21
N GLY A 117 15.19 25.89 6.33
CA GLY A 117 15.91 24.62 6.60
C GLY A 117 15.03 23.39 6.83
N GLN A 118 13.76 23.56 7.24
CA GLN A 118 12.92 22.42 7.63
C GLN A 118 12.23 21.70 6.48
N ALA A 119 11.87 22.39 5.39
CA ALA A 119 11.30 21.73 4.21
C ALA A 119 12.29 20.76 3.58
N THR A 120 13.58 21.14 3.51
CA THR A 120 14.68 20.28 3.09
C THR A 120 14.97 19.16 4.08
N ALA A 121 14.83 19.39 5.39
CA ALA A 121 14.99 18.34 6.39
C ALA A 121 13.87 17.28 6.35
N ALA A 122 12.61 17.70 6.22
CA ALA A 122 11.47 16.79 6.10
C ALA A 122 11.53 15.96 4.80
N VAL A 123 11.88 16.60 3.68
CA VAL A 123 12.10 15.89 2.40
C VAL A 123 13.27 14.90 2.52
N ARG A 124 14.37 15.29 3.18
CA ARG A 124 15.49 14.37 3.43
C ARG A 124 15.10 13.20 4.32
N GLN A 125 14.31 13.41 5.37
CA GLN A 125 13.83 12.32 6.23
C GLN A 125 12.91 11.37 5.46
N MET A 126 12.00 11.90 4.64
CA MET A 126 11.13 11.08 3.79
C MET A 126 11.95 10.28 2.77
N GLN A 127 12.92 10.90 2.11
CA GLN A 127 13.84 10.22 1.19
C GLN A 127 14.64 9.13 1.89
N LEU A 128 15.14 9.38 3.10
CA LEU A 128 15.91 8.42 3.87
C LEU A 128 15.05 7.21 4.25
N HIS A 129 13.78 7.43 4.62
CA HIS A 129 12.87 6.33 4.91
C HIS A 129 12.53 5.49 3.68
N VAL A 130 12.29 6.13 2.52
CA VAL A 130 12.10 5.43 1.24
C VAL A 130 13.34 4.61 0.89
N LYS A 131 14.54 5.18 1.03
CA LYS A 131 15.81 4.49 0.76
C LYS A 131 16.06 3.32 1.71
N GLN A 132 15.67 3.44 2.98
CA GLN A 132 15.73 2.32 3.93
C GLN A 132 14.80 1.18 3.53
N LYS A 133 13.57 1.51 3.10
CA LYS A 133 12.62 0.51 2.64
C LYS A 133 13.10 -0.19 1.36
N GLU A 134 13.59 0.57 0.38
CA GLU A 134 14.21 0.01 -0.84
C GLU A 134 15.38 -0.92 -0.50
N ARG A 135 16.23 -0.55 0.49
CA ARG A 135 17.34 -1.39 0.93
C ARG A 135 16.84 -2.72 1.52
N GLN A 136 15.82 -2.68 2.36
CA GLN A 136 15.23 -3.89 2.97
C GLN A 136 14.63 -4.82 1.91
N GLU A 137 13.93 -4.27 0.92
CA GLU A 137 13.37 -5.04 -0.19
C GLU A 137 14.47 -5.71 -1.03
N LEU A 138 15.54 -4.97 -1.36
CA LEU A 138 16.67 -5.52 -2.09
C LEU A 138 17.44 -6.59 -1.29
N GLU A 139 17.61 -6.39 0.02
CA GLU A 139 18.22 -7.39 0.91
C GLU A 139 17.38 -8.68 0.94
N ALA A 140 16.05 -8.57 0.99
CA ALA A 140 15.16 -9.73 0.94
C ALA A 140 15.26 -10.48 -0.40
N ILE A 141 15.28 -9.76 -1.53
CA ILE A 141 15.45 -10.35 -2.86
C ILE A 141 16.81 -11.07 -2.97
N LEU A 142 17.89 -10.46 -2.47
CA LEU A 142 19.22 -11.07 -2.49
C LEU A 142 19.28 -12.35 -1.63
N GLN A 143 18.63 -12.36 -0.48
CA GLN A 143 18.53 -13.56 0.35
C GLN A 143 17.76 -14.67 -0.36
N GLN A 144 16.65 -14.33 -1.02
CA GLN A 144 15.87 -15.29 -1.80
C GLN A 144 16.71 -15.88 -2.95
N MET A 145 17.40 -15.06 -3.74
CA MET A 145 18.23 -15.56 -4.84
C MET A 145 19.38 -16.45 -4.35
N ARG A 146 19.97 -16.15 -3.18
CA ARG A 146 21.01 -17.01 -2.59
C ARG A 146 20.45 -18.38 -2.18
N ALA A 147 19.26 -18.40 -1.57
CA ALA A 147 18.61 -19.65 -1.20
C ALA A 147 18.24 -20.49 -2.45
N GLU A 148 17.75 -19.84 -3.51
CA GLU A 148 17.46 -20.51 -4.78
C GLU A 148 18.72 -21.07 -5.45
N ASP A 149 19.82 -20.33 -5.45
CA ASP A 149 21.11 -20.79 -5.99
C ASP A 149 21.67 -21.99 -5.20
N GLU A 150 21.57 -21.97 -3.87
CA GLU A 150 21.94 -23.13 -3.05
C GLU A 150 21.09 -24.36 -3.37
N GLN A 151 19.76 -24.21 -3.50
CA GLN A 151 18.88 -25.30 -3.88
C GLN A 151 19.21 -25.85 -5.28
N LEU A 152 19.52 -24.97 -6.24
CA LEU A 152 19.89 -25.39 -7.59
C LEU A 152 21.24 -26.12 -7.59
N LYS A 153 22.22 -25.67 -6.80
CA LYS A 153 23.50 -26.35 -6.63
C LYS A 153 23.32 -27.74 -6.02
N GLU A 154 22.47 -27.88 -5.01
CA GLU A 154 22.15 -29.18 -4.41
C GLU A 154 21.44 -30.11 -5.41
N LYS A 155 20.47 -29.60 -6.17
CA LYS A 155 19.80 -30.35 -7.26
C LYS A 155 20.78 -30.78 -8.35
N LEU A 156 21.77 -29.96 -8.69
CA LEU A 156 22.81 -30.31 -9.65
C LEU A 156 23.76 -31.37 -9.09
N ALA A 157 24.17 -31.25 -7.83
CA ALA A 157 25.05 -32.22 -7.17
C ALA A 157 24.38 -33.61 -7.09
N THR A 158 23.11 -33.66 -6.68
CA THR A 158 22.33 -34.90 -6.63
C THR A 158 22.14 -35.52 -8.01
N ARG A 159 21.80 -34.72 -9.04
CA ARG A 159 21.72 -35.21 -10.43
C ARG A 159 23.05 -35.73 -10.96
N ARG A 160 24.16 -35.06 -10.67
CA ARG A 160 25.51 -35.52 -11.04
C ARG A 160 25.85 -36.84 -10.36
N ALA A 161 25.57 -36.97 -9.06
CA ALA A 161 25.78 -38.21 -8.33
C ALA A 161 24.95 -39.36 -8.91
N ALA A 162 23.67 -39.13 -9.20
CA ALA A 162 22.79 -40.13 -9.82
C ALA A 162 23.27 -40.55 -11.22
N HIS A 163 23.68 -39.58 -12.05
CA HIS A 163 24.22 -39.86 -13.38
C HIS A 163 25.53 -40.67 -13.30
N ASN A 164 26.43 -40.33 -12.38
CA ASN A 164 27.66 -41.07 -12.18
C ASN A 164 27.41 -42.51 -11.69
N ALA A 165 26.44 -42.70 -10.79
CA ALA A 165 26.04 -44.03 -10.33
C ALA A 165 25.46 -44.86 -11.49
N ALA A 166 24.61 -44.28 -12.33
CA ALA A 166 24.06 -44.94 -13.51
C ALA A 166 25.16 -45.30 -14.53
N ALA A 167 26.12 -44.40 -14.76
CA ALA A 167 27.27 -44.66 -15.63
C ALA A 167 28.14 -45.82 -15.11
N GLN A 168 28.40 -45.87 -13.79
CA GLN A 168 29.12 -46.98 -13.15
C GLN A 168 28.37 -48.31 -13.29
N GLN A 169 27.04 -48.31 -13.11
CA GLN A 169 26.22 -49.51 -13.31
C GLN A 169 26.27 -49.99 -14.77
N LEU A 170 26.21 -49.08 -15.73
CA LEU A 170 26.32 -49.41 -17.16
C LEU A 170 27.72 -49.94 -17.52
N GLN A 171 28.78 -49.36 -16.94
CA GLN A 171 30.13 -49.87 -17.13
C GLN A 171 30.29 -51.28 -16.56
N ALA A 172 29.77 -51.54 -15.35
CA ALA A 172 29.78 -52.86 -14.75
C ALA A 172 29.00 -53.89 -15.59
N SER A 173 27.85 -53.52 -16.16
CA SER A 173 27.08 -54.42 -17.02
C SER A 173 27.81 -54.69 -18.35
N LEU A 174 28.48 -53.69 -18.94
CA LEU A 174 29.34 -53.89 -20.10
C LEU A 174 30.50 -54.84 -19.82
N GLU A 175 31.17 -54.73 -18.66
CA GLU A 175 32.22 -55.66 -18.26
C GLU A 175 31.71 -57.10 -18.12
N VAL A 176 30.51 -57.28 -17.56
CA VAL A 176 29.86 -58.60 -17.49
C VAL A 176 29.56 -59.14 -18.89
N LEU A 177 28.99 -58.31 -19.78
CA LEU A 177 28.70 -58.70 -21.15
C LEU A 177 29.98 -59.08 -21.92
N GLN A 178 31.07 -58.34 -21.73
CA GLN A 178 32.38 -58.68 -22.31
C GLN A 178 32.90 -60.03 -21.82
N LYS A 179 32.78 -60.31 -20.51
CA LYS A 179 33.15 -61.63 -19.95
C LYS A 179 32.29 -62.74 -20.55
N VAL A 180 30.98 -62.54 -20.66
CA VAL A 180 30.07 -63.52 -21.29
C VAL A 180 30.45 -63.75 -22.75
N GLN A 181 30.72 -62.69 -23.52
CA GLN A 181 31.17 -62.78 -24.91
C GLN A 181 32.50 -63.55 -25.04
N GLN A 182 33.46 -63.30 -24.15
CA GLN A 182 34.73 -64.02 -24.15
C GLN A 182 34.53 -65.50 -23.81
N CYS A 183 33.70 -65.82 -22.82
CA CYS A 183 33.36 -67.19 -22.45
C CYS A 183 32.68 -67.93 -23.61
N THR A 184 31.66 -67.35 -24.24
CA THR A 184 30.97 -67.98 -25.37
C THR A 184 31.89 -68.17 -26.57
N HIS A 185 32.77 -67.21 -26.86
CA HIS A 185 33.77 -67.35 -27.91
C HIS A 185 34.78 -68.46 -27.60
N SER A 186 35.28 -68.53 -26.36
CA SER A 186 36.21 -69.58 -25.92
C SER A 186 35.57 -70.98 -25.97
N TRP A 187 34.29 -71.08 -25.58
CA TRP A 187 33.52 -72.32 -25.67
C TRP A 187 33.32 -72.75 -27.12
N TYR A 188 32.89 -71.83 -28.00
CA TYR A 188 32.68 -72.10 -29.42
C TYR A 188 33.97 -72.52 -30.13
N THR A 189 35.09 -71.86 -29.85
CA THR A 189 36.40 -72.21 -30.44
C THR A 189 36.91 -73.56 -29.95
N HIS A 190 36.71 -73.88 -28.67
CA HIS A 190 37.02 -75.20 -28.12
C HIS A 190 36.17 -76.30 -28.77
N GLU A 191 34.86 -76.09 -28.91
CA GLU A 191 33.95 -77.07 -29.52
C GLU A 191 34.23 -77.31 -31.01
N LEU A 192 34.59 -76.25 -31.75
CA LEU A 192 35.11 -76.37 -33.12
C LEU A 192 36.42 -77.15 -33.18
N ALA A 193 37.34 -76.92 -32.25
CA ALA A 193 38.61 -77.64 -32.19
C ALA A 193 38.38 -79.13 -31.90
N THR A 194 37.56 -79.46 -30.89
CA THR A 194 37.22 -80.86 -30.57
C THR A 194 36.50 -81.54 -31.72
N SER A 195 35.57 -80.85 -32.39
CA SER A 195 34.87 -81.39 -33.56
C SER A 195 35.83 -81.66 -34.72
N LYS A 196 36.79 -80.75 -34.99
CA LYS A 196 37.84 -80.97 -35.99
C LYS A 196 38.75 -82.15 -35.63
N THR A 197 39.12 -82.29 -34.36
CA THR A 197 39.93 -83.43 -33.91
C THR A 197 39.16 -84.74 -34.10
N GLN A 198 37.88 -84.78 -33.71
CA GLN A 198 37.03 -85.95 -33.90
C GLN A 198 36.83 -86.32 -35.37
N THR A 199 36.57 -85.35 -36.25
CA THR A 199 36.43 -85.62 -37.69
C THR A 199 37.75 -86.10 -38.29
N SER A 200 38.89 -85.50 -37.93
CA SER A 200 40.21 -85.97 -38.38
C SER A 200 40.51 -87.40 -37.91
N PHE A 201 40.13 -87.74 -36.68
CA PHE A 201 40.28 -89.10 -36.14
C PHE A 201 39.40 -90.10 -36.91
N LEU A 202 38.13 -89.79 -37.14
CA LEU A 202 37.23 -90.63 -37.93
C LEU A 202 37.70 -90.77 -39.39
N GLN A 203 38.23 -89.71 -40.00
CA GLN A 203 38.78 -89.76 -41.35
C GLN A 203 40.04 -90.64 -41.42
N SER A 204 40.92 -90.59 -40.41
CA SER A 204 42.08 -91.48 -40.32
C SER A 204 41.69 -92.96 -40.13
N GLN A 205 40.62 -93.23 -39.37
CA GLN A 205 40.06 -94.58 -39.21
C GLN A 205 39.47 -95.11 -40.52
N LEU A 206 38.76 -94.26 -41.27
CA LEU A 206 38.21 -94.62 -42.58
C LEU A 206 39.29 -94.89 -43.63
N GLN A 207 40.41 -94.14 -43.61
CA GLN A 207 41.55 -94.40 -44.49
C GLN A 207 42.24 -95.74 -44.18
N LEU A 208 42.21 -96.20 -42.93
CA LEU A 208 42.74 -97.50 -42.52
C LEU A 208 41.80 -98.68 -42.86
N GLN A 209 40.54 -98.41 -43.21
CA GLN A 209 39.52 -99.41 -43.56
C GLN A 209 39.17 -99.44 -45.06
N ALA A 210 39.79 -98.60 -45.89
CA ALA A 210 39.62 -98.67 -47.33
C ALA A 210 40.30 -99.94 -47.89
N PRO A 211 39.57 -100.87 -48.52
CA PRO A 211 40.14 -102.08 -49.10
C PRO A 211 40.98 -101.74 -50.35
N VAL A 212 42.16 -102.36 -50.44
CA VAL A 212 42.92 -102.55 -51.69
C VAL A 212 42.37 -103.77 -52.40
#